data_AF-A0A9N9WKW7-F1
#
_entry.id   AF-A0A9N9WKW7-F1
#
_cell.length_a   1.000
_cell.length_b   1.000
_cell.length_c   1.000
_cell.angle_alpha   90.00
_cell.angle_beta   90.00
_cell.angle_gamma   90.00
#
_symmetry.space_group_name_H-M   'P 1'
#
loop_
_entity.id
_entity.type
_entity.pdbx_description
1 polymer ?
#
loop_
_entity_poly.entity_id
_entity_poly.type
_entity_poly.pdbx_seq_one_letter_code
_entity_poly.pdbx_strand_id
1 'polypeptide(L)'
;MPRYDLITIDAKGVVRRIKGIAQPWRPSMPRAPSEQLFLCYIHQTWKNGEKEGVKIVNNAIHAVPMNELEAMKKGINDLYALVAQERLRSDVNSREPTTKKGVFVNSFFDDDMRDQGISQSAAIVNKELILPIDVTMADIHGGEKTYLLAYELEPVLEQTKD
;
A
#
# COMPACT_ATOMS: atom_id res chain seq x y z
N MET A 1 6.99 -47.40 -5.88
CA MET A 1 8.42 -47.02 -5.82
C MET A 1 8.64 -45.75 -6.65
N PRO A 2 9.10 -44.63 -6.06
CA PRO A 2 9.30 -43.36 -6.78
C PRO A 2 10.31 -43.46 -7.94
N ARG A 3 10.06 -42.76 -9.05
CA ARG A 3 10.95 -42.65 -10.21
C ARG A 3 10.79 -41.30 -10.92
N TYR A 4 11.88 -40.75 -11.44
CA TYR A 4 11.84 -39.66 -12.42
C TYR A 4 12.10 -40.22 -13.81
N ASP A 5 11.24 -39.91 -14.77
CA ASP A 5 11.49 -40.13 -16.19
C ASP A 5 11.65 -38.78 -16.89
N LEU A 6 12.40 -38.75 -17.98
CA LEU A 6 12.66 -37.55 -18.76
C LEU A 6 12.04 -37.69 -20.15
N ILE A 7 11.27 -36.69 -20.56
CA ILE A 7 10.83 -36.52 -21.94
C ILE A 7 11.79 -35.57 -22.65
N THR A 8 12.29 -36.01 -23.79
CA THR A 8 13.17 -35.25 -24.67
C THR A 8 12.64 -35.25 -26.10
N ILE A 9 13.10 -34.31 -26.90
CA ILE A 9 12.87 -34.27 -28.35
C ILE A 9 14.20 -34.22 -29.10
N ASP A 10 14.32 -35.06 -30.13
CA ASP A 10 15.47 -35.15 -31.03
C ASP A 10 15.38 -34.05 -32.11
N ALA A 11 16.48 -33.71 -32.79
CA ALA A 11 16.51 -32.72 -33.88
C ALA A 11 15.57 -33.10 -35.05
N LYS A 12 15.26 -34.39 -35.19
CA LYS A 12 14.28 -34.93 -36.16
C LYS A 12 12.81 -34.78 -35.71
N GLY A 13 12.56 -34.15 -34.57
CA GLY A 13 11.22 -34.00 -33.99
C GLY A 13 10.67 -35.25 -33.31
N VAL A 14 11.51 -36.29 -33.12
CA VAL A 14 11.08 -37.54 -32.47
C VAL A 14 11.11 -37.36 -30.96
N VAL A 15 9.95 -37.54 -30.32
CA VAL A 15 9.83 -37.53 -28.86
C VAL A 15 10.33 -38.84 -28.28
N ARG A 16 11.26 -38.77 -27.34
CA ARG A 16 11.83 -39.94 -26.65
C ARG A 16 11.65 -39.81 -25.15
N ARG A 17 11.31 -40.93 -24.51
CA ARG A 17 11.23 -41.05 -23.05
C ARG A 17 12.44 -41.81 -22.54
N ILE A 18 13.24 -41.15 -21.70
CA ILE A 18 14.36 -41.74 -20.98
C ILE A 18 13.85 -42.15 -19.61
N LYS A 19 13.85 -43.46 -19.35
CA LYS A 19 13.43 -44.00 -18.05
C LYS A 19 14.54 -43.79 -17.03
N GLY A 20 14.21 -43.19 -15.89
CA GLY A 20 15.17 -43.10 -14.78
C GLY A 20 15.21 -44.36 -13.93
N ILE A 21 16.08 -44.35 -12.94
CA ILE A 21 16.22 -45.44 -11.98
C ILE A 21 15.26 -45.17 -10.81
N ALA A 22 14.39 -46.13 -10.53
CA ALA A 22 13.49 -46.04 -9.39
C ALA A 22 14.28 -46.24 -8.08
N GLN A 23 14.03 -45.40 -7.08
CA GLN A 23 14.60 -45.58 -5.73
C GLN A 23 13.56 -45.21 -4.66
N PRO A 24 13.48 -45.91 -3.51
CA PRO A 24 12.47 -45.65 -2.48
C PRO A 24 12.60 -44.28 -1.81
N TRP A 25 13.83 -43.81 -1.55
CA TRP A 25 14.09 -42.58 -0.79
C TRP A 25 14.62 -41.42 -1.63
N ARG A 26 15.40 -41.68 -2.69
CA ARG A 26 16.03 -40.64 -3.53
C ARG A 26 16.14 -41.05 -5.00
N PRO A 27 15.05 -41.04 -5.77
CA PRO A 27 15.12 -41.36 -7.20
C PRO A 27 16.08 -40.42 -7.93
N SER A 28 16.97 -40.99 -8.76
CA SER A 28 17.94 -40.21 -9.53
C SER A 28 17.25 -39.51 -10.71
N MET A 29 17.57 -38.23 -10.94
CA MET A 29 17.10 -37.51 -12.12
C MET A 29 17.93 -37.91 -13.34
N PRO A 30 17.32 -38.43 -14.41
CA PRO A 30 18.03 -38.73 -15.65
C PRO A 30 18.43 -37.42 -16.36
N ARG A 31 19.64 -37.40 -16.93
CA ARG A 31 20.15 -36.25 -17.70
C ARG A 31 19.84 -36.41 -19.19
N ALA A 32 19.50 -35.31 -19.85
CA ALA A 32 19.34 -35.30 -21.31
C ALA A 32 20.69 -35.58 -22.01
N PRO A 33 20.74 -36.46 -23.02
CA PRO A 33 21.87 -36.57 -23.96
C PRO A 33 22.12 -35.26 -24.70
N SER A 34 23.35 -35.02 -25.17
CA SER A 34 23.76 -33.74 -25.78
C SER A 34 22.94 -33.34 -27.02
N GLU A 35 22.47 -34.31 -27.80
CA GLU A 35 21.73 -34.09 -29.05
C GLU A 35 20.20 -33.98 -28.85
N GLN A 36 19.72 -33.95 -27.61
CA GLN A 36 18.30 -34.01 -27.30
C GLN A 36 17.87 -32.82 -26.46
N LEU A 37 16.83 -32.12 -26.91
CA LEU A 37 16.26 -31.02 -26.16
C LEU A 37 15.40 -31.56 -25.01
N PHE A 38 15.70 -31.04 -23.83
CA PHE A 38 14.96 -31.32 -22.60
C PHE A 38 13.57 -30.67 -22.65
N LEU A 39 12.49 -31.44 -22.39
CA LEU A 39 11.13 -30.92 -22.32
C LEU A 39 10.57 -30.94 -20.89
N CYS A 40 10.45 -32.10 -20.27
CA CYS A 40 9.86 -32.20 -18.94
C CYS A 40 10.30 -33.45 -18.18
N TYR A 41 10.18 -33.39 -16.86
CA TYR A 41 10.30 -34.54 -15.98
C TYR A 41 8.91 -35.10 -15.66
N ILE A 42 8.79 -36.42 -15.68
CA ILE A 42 7.64 -37.14 -15.13
C ILE A 42 8.08 -37.77 -13.82
N HIS A 43 7.57 -37.26 -12.71
CA HIS A 43 7.74 -37.86 -11.40
C HIS A 43 6.62 -38.86 -11.14
N GLN A 44 6.97 -40.13 -10.97
CA GLN A 44 6.04 -41.22 -10.76
C GLN A 44 6.18 -41.77 -9.34
N THR A 45 5.24 -41.42 -8.47
CA THR A 45 5.05 -42.00 -7.15
C THR A 45 3.87 -42.96 -7.22
N TRP A 46 4.14 -44.22 -7.57
CA TRP A 46 3.18 -45.32 -7.65
C TRP A 46 2.57 -45.73 -6.28
N LYS A 47 2.09 -44.77 -5.48
CA LYS A 47 1.31 -45.04 -4.26
C LYS A 47 -0.12 -45.37 -4.66
N ASN A 48 -0.70 -46.39 -4.02
CA ASN A 48 -2.05 -46.87 -4.32
C ASN A 48 -3.08 -45.75 -4.08
N GLY A 49 -3.88 -45.42 -5.09
CA GLY A 49 -5.17 -44.73 -4.91
C GLY A 49 -5.31 -43.35 -5.53
N GLU A 50 -4.23 -42.65 -5.89
CA GLU A 50 -4.34 -41.26 -6.35
C GLU A 50 -3.85 -41.06 -7.78
N LYS A 51 -4.69 -40.42 -8.61
CA LYS A 51 -4.29 -39.74 -9.85
C LYS A 51 -3.17 -38.71 -9.60
N GLU A 52 -2.88 -38.37 -8.35
CA GLU A 52 -1.75 -37.54 -7.90
C GLU A 52 -0.39 -38.27 -7.90
N GLY A 53 -0.37 -39.57 -8.19
CA GLY A 53 0.86 -40.36 -8.25
C GLY A 53 1.78 -39.99 -9.42
N VAL A 54 1.33 -39.20 -10.39
CA VAL A 54 2.16 -38.75 -11.52
C VAL A 54 2.17 -37.22 -11.58
N LYS A 55 3.32 -36.61 -11.31
CA LYS A 55 3.53 -35.16 -11.42
C LYS A 55 4.38 -34.86 -12.64
N ILE A 56 3.90 -33.99 -13.51
CA ILE A 56 4.65 -33.50 -14.67
C ILE A 56 5.28 -32.17 -14.27
N VAL A 57 6.60 -32.09 -14.36
CA VAL A 57 7.38 -30.89 -14.06
C VAL A 57 7.93 -30.37 -15.37
N ASN A 58 7.36 -29.27 -15.86
CA ASN A 58 7.81 -28.62 -17.09
C ASN A 58 9.11 -27.86 -16.81
N ASN A 59 10.20 -28.35 -17.38
CA ASN A 59 11.53 -27.73 -17.27
C ASN A 59 12.06 -27.41 -18.68
N ALA A 60 11.17 -27.18 -19.64
CA ALA A 60 11.55 -26.92 -21.03
C ALA A 60 12.46 -25.70 -21.11
N ILE A 61 13.47 -25.79 -21.96
CA ILE A 61 14.36 -24.67 -22.24
C ILE A 61 13.60 -23.70 -23.13
N HIS A 62 13.32 -22.51 -22.60
CA HIS A 62 12.70 -21.42 -23.35
C HIS A 62 13.81 -20.54 -23.92
N ALA A 63 13.88 -20.47 -25.24
CA ALA A 63 14.75 -19.51 -25.91
C ALA A 63 14.07 -18.13 -25.88
N VAL A 64 14.61 -17.23 -25.06
CA VAL A 64 14.19 -15.82 -25.02
C VAL A 64 15.17 -15.02 -25.89
N PRO A 65 14.69 -14.16 -26.79
CA PRO A 65 15.58 -13.36 -27.62
C PRO A 65 16.33 -12.32 -26.78
N MET A 66 17.57 -12.00 -27.19
CA MET A 66 18.46 -11.16 -26.39
C MET A 66 17.90 -9.75 -26.15
N ASN A 67 17.18 -9.19 -27.11
CA ASN A 67 16.55 -7.87 -27.00
C ASN A 67 15.52 -7.82 -25.85
N GLU A 68 14.77 -8.89 -25.63
CA GLU A 68 13.78 -8.97 -24.55
C GLU A 68 14.46 -9.06 -23.18
N LEU A 69 15.54 -9.84 -23.07
CA LEU A 69 16.36 -9.90 -21.86
C LEU A 69 16.98 -8.54 -21.52
N GLU A 70 17.46 -7.81 -22.52
CA GLU A 70 17.99 -6.45 -22.34
C GLU A 70 16.91 -5.46 -21.92
N ALA A 71 15.72 -5.50 -22.53
CA ALA A 71 14.59 -4.68 -22.14
C ALA A 71 14.16 -4.95 -20.69
N MET A 72 14.11 -6.22 -20.30
CA MET A 72 13.77 -6.64 -18.94
C MET A 72 14.82 -6.16 -17.93
N LYS A 73 16.11 -6.31 -18.25
CA LYS A 73 17.22 -5.79 -17.43
C LYS A 73 17.14 -4.27 -17.27
N LYS A 74 16.81 -3.53 -18.33
CA LYS A 74 16.63 -2.08 -18.27
C LYS A 74 15.46 -1.71 -17.36
N GLY A 75 14.31 -2.38 -17.50
CA GLY A 75 13.15 -2.17 -16.64
C GLY A 75 13.44 -2.41 -15.15
N ILE A 76 14.24 -3.43 -14.83
CA ILE A 76 14.68 -3.69 -13.45
C ILE A 76 15.56 -2.55 -12.92
N ASN A 77 16.51 -2.05 -13.72
CA ASN A 77 17.36 -0.93 -13.32
C ASN A 77 16.54 0.36 -13.10
N ASP A 78 15.56 0.61 -13.97
CA ASP A 78 14.67 1.76 -13.86
C ASP A 78 13.84 1.68 -12.57
N LEU A 79 13.33 0.50 -12.22
CA LEU A 79 12.64 0.27 -10.93
C LEU A 79 13.55 0.54 -9.73
N TYR A 80 14.82 0.10 -9.77
CA TYR A 80 15.77 0.41 -8.70
C TYR A 80 16.01 1.91 -8.56
N ALA A 81 16.12 2.64 -9.67
CA ALA A 81 16.28 4.08 -9.66
C ALA A 81 15.06 4.78 -9.05
N LEU A 82 13.85 4.36 -9.42
CA LEU A 82 12.60 4.89 -8.86
C LEU A 82 12.46 4.60 -7.37
N VAL A 83 12.78 3.38 -6.93
CA VAL A 83 12.76 3.02 -5.50
C VAL A 83 13.78 3.85 -4.71
N ALA A 84 14.96 4.12 -5.28
CA ALA A 84 15.95 4.99 -4.64
C ALA A 84 15.43 6.44 -4.52
N GLN A 85 14.78 6.97 -5.55
CA GLN A 85 14.16 8.29 -5.52
C GLN A 85 13.04 8.39 -4.48
N GLU A 86 12.18 7.37 -4.39
CA GLU A 86 11.13 7.32 -3.38
C GLU A 86 11.70 7.25 -1.96
N ARG A 87 12.78 6.48 -1.75
CA ARG A 87 13.48 6.48 -0.45
C ARG A 87 14.05 7.84 -0.10
N LEU A 88 14.65 8.55 -1.06
CA LEU A 88 15.15 9.91 -0.84
C LEU A 88 14.01 10.88 -0.50
N ARG A 89 12.88 10.80 -1.22
CA ARG A 89 11.69 11.61 -0.92
C ARG A 89 11.12 11.31 0.45
N SER A 90 11.00 10.03 0.79
CA SER A 90 10.53 9.59 2.10
C SER A 90 11.46 10.07 3.21
N ASP A 91 12.79 9.96 3.04
CA ASP A 91 13.76 10.46 4.02
C ASP A 91 13.66 11.98 4.19
N VAL A 92 13.55 12.74 3.08
CA VAL A 92 13.33 14.19 3.12
C VAL A 92 12.04 14.54 3.87
N ASN A 93 10.93 13.86 3.57
CA ASN A 93 9.65 14.08 4.26
C ASN A 93 9.71 13.72 5.75
N SER A 94 10.43 12.66 6.12
CA SER A 94 10.62 12.27 7.52
C SER A 94 11.53 13.23 8.28
N ARG A 95 12.52 13.83 7.62
CA ARG A 95 13.45 14.78 8.25
C ARG A 95 12.89 16.19 8.35
N GLU A 96 12.04 16.61 7.41
CA GLU A 96 11.44 17.94 7.40
C GLU A 96 9.89 17.93 7.41
N PRO A 97 9.22 17.31 8.40
CA PRO A 97 7.76 17.28 8.40
C PRO A 97 7.11 18.63 8.78
N THR A 98 7.75 19.46 9.62
CA THR A 98 7.05 20.64 10.18
C THR A 98 7.91 21.86 10.56
N THR A 99 9.25 21.77 10.56
CA THR A 99 10.10 22.83 11.15
C THR A 99 11.19 23.28 10.19
N LYS A 100 10.88 24.26 9.34
CA LYS A 100 11.93 25.06 8.70
C LYS A 100 12.42 26.09 9.72
N LYS A 101 13.69 25.99 10.14
CA LYS A 101 14.40 26.99 10.98
C LYS A 101 13.82 27.23 12.39
N GLY A 102 13.34 26.18 13.08
CA GLY A 102 12.86 26.33 14.47
C GLY A 102 11.55 27.11 14.61
N VAL A 103 10.90 27.47 13.49
CA VAL A 103 9.57 28.10 13.48
C VAL A 103 8.54 27.01 13.20
N PHE A 104 7.72 26.72 14.20
CA PHE A 104 6.57 25.84 14.06
C PHE A 104 5.43 26.63 13.42
N VAL A 105 4.97 26.18 12.25
CA VAL A 105 3.80 26.76 11.58
C VAL A 105 2.66 25.76 11.70
N ASN A 106 1.63 26.08 12.49
CA ASN A 106 0.40 25.28 12.51
C ASN A 106 -0.37 25.54 11.20
N SER A 107 -0.62 24.49 10.42
CA SER A 107 -1.39 24.60 9.18
C SER A 107 -2.91 24.58 9.39
N PHE A 108 -3.37 24.62 10.65
CA PHE A 108 -4.78 24.69 11.06
C PHE A 108 -5.65 23.60 10.42
N PHE A 109 -5.11 22.38 10.31
CA PHE A 109 -5.88 21.19 9.93
C PHE A 109 -6.57 20.54 11.13
N ASP A 110 -5.94 20.64 12.31
CA ASP A 110 -6.40 20.12 13.59
C ASP A 110 -5.82 20.96 14.75
N ASP A 111 -6.22 20.61 15.97
CA ASP A 111 -5.73 21.22 17.22
C ASP A 111 -4.46 20.53 17.78
N ASP A 112 -3.92 19.51 17.11
CA ASP A 112 -2.87 18.63 17.67
C ASP A 112 -1.50 19.31 17.76
N MET A 113 -1.24 20.31 16.92
CA MET A 113 0.02 21.05 16.85
C MET A 113 0.04 22.33 17.70
N ARG A 114 -0.85 22.43 18.70
CA ARG A 114 -0.95 23.61 19.57
C ARG A 114 -0.11 23.47 20.83
N ASP A 115 0.33 24.61 21.35
CA ASP A 115 1.14 24.68 22.57
C ASP A 115 0.37 24.08 23.76
N GLN A 116 0.98 23.10 24.42
CA GLN A 116 0.38 22.40 25.55
C GLN A 116 0.63 23.19 26.84
N GLY A 117 -0.45 23.48 27.57
CA GLY A 117 -0.37 24.09 28.91
C GLY A 117 -1.12 25.41 29.06
N ILE A 118 -1.66 25.98 27.98
CA ILE A 118 -2.54 27.14 28.03
C ILE A 118 -3.92 26.71 27.51
N SER A 119 -4.98 27.02 28.27
CA SER A 119 -6.35 26.78 27.81
C SER A 119 -6.63 27.62 26.58
N GLN A 120 -7.01 26.96 25.50
CA GLN A 120 -7.09 27.55 24.19
C GLN A 120 -8.55 27.55 23.72
N SER A 121 -9.15 28.74 23.64
CA SER A 121 -10.57 28.92 23.34
C SER A 121 -10.88 29.18 21.86
N ALA A 122 -9.88 29.47 21.03
CA ALA A 122 -10.07 29.73 19.60
C ALA A 122 -10.43 28.45 18.82
N ALA A 123 -11.35 28.59 17.86
CA ALA A 123 -11.83 27.53 17.00
C ALA A 123 -11.21 27.63 15.60
N ILE A 124 -11.01 26.50 14.93
CA ILE A 124 -10.53 26.46 13.55
C ILE A 124 -11.72 26.24 12.61
N VAL A 125 -11.97 27.20 11.72
CA VAL A 125 -13.00 27.08 10.68
C VAL A 125 -12.36 27.37 9.33
N ASN A 126 -12.50 26.46 8.37
CA ASN A 126 -11.92 26.59 7.03
C ASN A 126 -10.39 26.87 7.02
N LYS A 127 -9.65 26.27 7.96
CA LYS A 127 -8.20 26.46 8.14
C LYS A 127 -7.80 27.88 8.58
N GLU A 128 -8.73 28.64 9.10
CA GLU A 128 -8.49 29.93 9.74
C GLU A 128 -8.81 29.84 11.23
N LEU A 129 -7.96 30.44 12.05
CA LEU A 129 -8.17 30.54 13.49
C LEU A 129 -9.13 31.71 13.77
N ILE A 130 -10.31 31.40 14.29
CA ILE A 130 -11.33 32.39 14.63
C ILE A 130 -11.63 32.36 16.12
N LEU A 131 -12.11 33.49 16.65
CA LEU A 131 -12.64 33.54 18.01
C LEU A 131 -13.87 32.62 18.11
N PRO A 132 -14.03 31.88 19.22
CA PRO A 132 -15.19 31.05 19.42
C PRO A 132 -16.43 31.93 19.49
N ILE A 133 -17.51 31.50 18.85
CA ILE A 133 -18.81 32.14 19.02
C ILE A 133 -19.50 31.40 20.17
N ASP A 134 -19.61 32.06 21.33
CA ASP A 134 -20.42 31.56 22.44
C ASP A 134 -21.88 31.95 22.16
N VAL A 135 -22.68 30.98 21.69
CA VAL A 135 -24.07 31.23 21.31
C VAL A 135 -24.97 31.00 22.52
N THR A 136 -25.42 32.09 23.14
CA THR A 136 -26.51 32.05 24.11
C THR A 136 -27.85 32.10 23.38
N MET A 137 -28.57 30.98 23.34
CA MET A 137 -29.92 30.93 22.76
C MET A 137 -30.95 31.44 23.78
N ALA A 138 -31.58 32.57 23.49
CA ALA A 138 -32.76 33.03 24.22
C ALA A 138 -34.02 32.48 23.53
N ASP A 139 -34.83 31.71 24.25
CA ASP A 139 -36.10 31.19 23.75
C ASP A 139 -37.19 32.28 23.85
N ILE A 140 -37.39 33.01 22.75
CA ILE A 140 -38.37 34.10 22.68
C ILE A 140 -39.74 33.49 22.37
N HIS A 141 -40.49 33.15 23.41
CA HIS A 141 -41.90 32.83 23.26
C HIS A 141 -42.66 34.09 22.83
N GLY A 142 -43.26 34.04 21.64
CA GLY A 142 -44.02 35.13 21.07
C GLY A 142 -45.30 35.41 21.87
N GLY A 143 -45.25 36.41 22.74
CA GLY A 143 -46.44 36.92 23.42
C GLY A 143 -46.12 37.75 24.67
N GLU A 144 -46.48 39.04 24.62
CA GLU A 144 -46.69 39.97 25.74
C GLU A 144 -45.50 40.68 26.42
N LYS A 145 -44.24 40.22 26.31
CA LYS A 145 -43.08 40.95 26.88
C LYS A 145 -41.99 41.28 25.86
N THR A 146 -41.62 42.55 25.79
CA THR A 146 -40.46 43.03 25.03
C THR A 146 -39.17 42.58 25.72
N TYR A 147 -38.35 41.79 25.02
CA TYR A 147 -37.01 41.44 25.49
C TYR A 147 -36.06 42.58 25.12
N LEU A 148 -35.47 43.22 26.12
CA LEU A 148 -34.45 44.24 25.97
C LEU A 148 -33.12 43.65 26.47
N LEU A 149 -32.02 44.01 25.82
CA LEU A 149 -30.68 43.75 26.36
C LEU A 149 -30.54 44.46 27.71
N ALA A 150 -29.65 43.98 28.59
CA ALA A 150 -29.41 44.66 29.87
C ALA A 150 -29.04 46.13 29.62
N TYR A 151 -29.87 47.04 30.11
CA TYR A 151 -29.68 48.48 29.99
C TYR A 151 -29.96 49.12 31.34
N GLU A 152 -29.26 50.21 31.62
CA GLU A 152 -29.55 51.10 32.74
C GLU A 152 -30.28 52.31 32.17
N LEU A 153 -31.52 52.54 32.60
CA LEU A 153 -32.32 53.66 32.09
C LEU A 153 -31.88 54.94 32.79
N GLU A 154 -31.23 55.83 32.05
CA GLU A 154 -30.94 57.19 32.50
C GLU A 154 -31.99 58.15 31.91
N PRO A 155 -32.96 58.65 32.71
CA PRO A 155 -34.00 59.53 32.20
C PRO A 155 -33.42 60.94 31.99
N VAL A 156 -33.15 61.30 30.73
CA VAL A 156 -32.66 62.65 30.36
C VAL A 156 -33.81 63.67 30.33
N LEU A 157 -35.03 63.24 30.01
CA LEU A 157 -36.23 64.06 29.96
C LEU A 157 -37.43 63.18 30.36
N GLU A 158 -38.12 63.52 31.43
CA GLU A 158 -39.37 62.89 31.83
C GLU A 158 -40.54 63.87 31.69
N GLN A 159 -41.64 63.41 31.09
CA GLN A 159 -42.88 64.17 31.05
C GLN A 159 -43.73 63.78 32.25
N THR A 160 -43.68 64.59 33.31
CA THR A 160 -44.62 64.50 34.43
C THR A 160 -46.03 64.79 33.92
N LYS A 161 -46.97 63.89 34.21
CA LYS A 161 -48.40 64.11 33.99
C LYS A 161 -48.95 64.89 35.20
N ASP A 162 -49.54 66.06 34.94
CA ASP A 162 -50.56 66.66 35.81
C ASP A 162 -51.89 65.89 35.70
#